data_AF-B5XDJ7-F1
#
_entry.id   AF-B5XDJ7-F1
#
_cell.length_a   1.000
_cell.length_b   1.000
_cell.length_c   1.000
_cell.angle_alpha   90.00
_cell.angle_beta   90.00
_cell.angle_gamma   90.00
#
_symmetry.space_group_name_H-M   'P 1'
#
loop_
_entity.id
_entity.type
_entity.pdbx_description
1 polymer ?
#
loop_
_entity_poly.entity_id
_entity_poly.type
_entity_poly.pdbx_seq_one_letter_code
_entity_poly.pdbx_strand_id
1 'polypeptide(L)'
;MGKIYQVVVIGFRGEKMVIDLSNTEEQMNSMTVLQLKNKISERLPGNSGDNLETLRLIFTDKQLEDSSVLSSYGIQNQSVIQLVMRVPGGWGH
;
A
#
# COMPACT_ATOMS: atom_id res chain seq x y z
N MET A 1 8.02 17.80 -17.70
CA MET A 1 7.39 16.47 -17.56
C MET A 1 7.85 15.89 -16.23
N GLY A 2 7.04 16.01 -15.16
CA GLY A 2 7.40 15.49 -13.84
C GLY A 2 7.22 13.99 -13.79
N LYS A 3 8.20 13.26 -13.25
CA LYS A 3 8.06 11.81 -13.01
C LYS A 3 7.07 11.61 -11.88
N ILE A 4 6.07 10.77 -12.10
CA ILE A 4 5.08 10.39 -11.07
C ILE A 4 5.49 9.03 -10.53
N TYR A 5 5.79 8.99 -9.23
CA TYR A 5 6.11 7.77 -8.51
C TYR A 5 4.81 7.12 -8.05
N GLN A 6 4.52 5.96 -8.62
CA GLN A 6 3.32 5.20 -8.37
C GLN A 6 3.69 3.75 -8.04
N VAL A 7 2.87 3.10 -7.22
CA VAL A 7 3.02 1.67 -6.91
C VAL A 7 1.74 0.93 -7.26
N VAL A 8 1.88 -0.34 -7.63
CA VAL A 8 0.77 -1.21 -7.97
C VAL A 8 0.45 -2.05 -6.76
N VAL A 9 -0.77 -1.93 -6.26
CA VAL A 9 -1.27 -2.70 -5.13
C VAL A 9 -2.26 -3.72 -5.64
N ILE A 10 -2.01 -5.01 -5.38
CA ILE A 10 -2.94 -6.09 -5.74
C ILE A 10 -3.88 -6.29 -4.56
N GLY A 11 -5.16 -5.98 -4.78
CA GLY A 11 -6.23 -6.20 -3.81
C GLY A 11 -6.66 -7.67 -3.69
N PHE A 12 -7.50 -7.95 -2.70
CA PHE A 12 -7.97 -9.30 -2.38
C PHE A 12 -8.83 -9.96 -3.46
N ARG A 13 -9.48 -9.18 -4.34
CA ARG A 13 -10.23 -9.71 -5.49
C ARG A 13 -9.35 -9.90 -6.73
N GLY A 14 -8.04 -9.71 -6.60
CA GLY A 14 -7.08 -9.74 -7.70
C GLY A 14 -7.08 -8.47 -8.56
N GLU A 15 -7.82 -7.43 -8.16
CA GLU A 15 -7.80 -6.13 -8.84
C GLU A 15 -6.50 -5.37 -8.55
N LYS A 16 -5.93 -4.77 -9.59
CA LYS A 16 -4.72 -3.95 -9.48
C LYS A 16 -5.11 -2.49 -9.28
N MET A 17 -4.73 -1.93 -8.15
CA MET A 17 -4.92 -0.53 -7.82
C MET A 17 -3.61 0.22 -7.99
N VAL A 18 -3.62 1.32 -8.73
CA VAL A 18 -2.45 2.17 -8.87
C VAL A 18 -2.54 3.29 -7.84
N ILE A 19 -1.56 3.36 -6.96
CA ILE A 19 -1.50 4.35 -5.89
C ILE A 19 -0.41 5.36 -6.22
N ASP A 20 -0.83 6.62 -6.33
CA ASP A 20 0.06 7.74 -6.58
C ASP A 20 0.75 8.15 -5.29
N LEU A 21 2.08 8.00 -5.23
CA LEU A 21 2.86 8.32 -4.04
C LEU A 21 3.21 9.81 -4.04
N SER A 22 3.98 10.24 -5.04
CA SER A 22 4.56 11.59 -5.12
C SER A 22 5.17 11.88 -6.49
N ASN A 23 5.55 13.14 -6.73
CA ASN A 23 6.24 13.57 -7.96
C ASN A 23 7.77 13.64 -7.82
N THR A 24 8.32 13.31 -6.65
CA THR A 24 9.75 13.37 -6.35
C THR A 24 10.24 12.08 -5.71
N GLU A 25 11.49 11.74 -5.98
CA GLU A 25 12.13 10.52 -5.45
C GLU A 25 12.35 10.63 -3.94
N GLU A 26 12.75 11.81 -3.45
CA GLU A 26 12.96 12.05 -2.01
C GLU A 26 11.72 11.79 -1.17
N GLN A 27 10.55 12.25 -1.65
CA GLN A 27 9.28 12.00 -0.98
C GLN A 27 8.95 10.50 -0.98
N MET A 28 9.24 9.79 -2.07
CA MET A 28 9.05 8.34 -2.13
C MET A 28 10.00 7.60 -1.18
N ASN A 29 11.28 7.99 -1.15
CA ASN A 29 12.29 7.33 -0.31
C ASN A 29 12.06 7.58 1.18
N SER A 30 11.57 8.77 1.55
CA SER A 30 11.16 9.10 2.92
C SER A 30 9.76 8.61 3.29
N MET A 31 9.00 8.05 2.35
CA MET A 31 7.66 7.54 2.63
C MET A 31 7.74 6.25 3.44
N THR A 32 6.99 6.21 4.54
CA THR A 32 6.85 5.00 5.35
C THR A 32 5.77 4.08 4.81
N VAL A 33 5.87 2.81 5.17
CA VAL A 33 4.85 1.79 4.87
C VAL A 33 3.49 2.23 5.44
N LEU A 34 3.47 2.84 6.63
CA LEU A 34 2.25 3.39 7.23
C LEU A 34 1.58 4.45 6.32
N GLN A 35 2.36 5.37 5.76
CA GLN A 35 1.85 6.39 4.85
C GLN A 35 1.27 5.76 3.57
N LEU A 36 1.94 4.74 3.02
CA LEU A 36 1.40 3.97 1.89
C LEU A 36 0.08 3.27 2.25
N LYS A 37 0.00 2.62 3.42
CA LYS A 37 -1.23 1.97 3.90
C LYS A 37 -2.38 2.97 4.01
N ASN A 38 -2.13 4.16 4.56
CA ASN A 38 -3.11 5.23 4.64
C ASN A 38 -3.65 5.58 3.25
N LYS A 39 -2.77 5.83 2.27
CA LYS A 39 -3.19 6.14 0.90
C LYS A 39 -4.03 5.04 0.25
N ILE A 40 -3.67 3.77 0.49
CA ILE A 40 -4.43 2.62 -0.01
C ILE A 40 -5.81 2.58 0.65
N SER A 41 -5.87 2.71 1.97
CA SER A 41 -7.09 2.74 2.77
C SER A 41 -8.05 3.83 2.28
N GLU A 42 -7.56 5.05 2.06
CA GLU A 42 -8.35 6.17 1.54
C GLU A 42 -8.93 5.91 0.14
N ARG A 43 -8.27 5.05 -0.65
CA ARG A 43 -8.74 4.67 -1.99
C ARG A 43 -9.73 3.50 -1.97
N LEU A 44 -9.82 2.74 -0.89
CA LEU A 44 -10.70 1.57 -0.80
C LEU A 44 -12.13 1.99 -0.39
N PRO A 45 -13.17 1.56 -1.14
CA PRO A 45 -14.54 1.85 -0.77
C PRO A 45 -14.93 1.03 0.47
N GLY A 46 -15.14 1.71 1.61
CA GLY A 46 -15.57 1.09 2.86
C GLY A 46 -14.59 1.21 4.03
N ASN A 47 -13.45 1.89 3.87
CA ASN A 47 -12.46 2.03 4.94
C ASN A 47 -12.54 3.37 5.66
N SER A 48 -13.17 3.38 6.83
CA SER A 48 -12.83 4.32 7.90
C SER A 48 -11.40 3.99 8.33
N GLY A 49 -10.51 4.99 8.49
CA GLY A 49 -9.07 4.80 8.77
C GLY A 49 -8.69 3.97 10.01
N ASP A 50 -9.66 3.42 10.73
CA ASP A 50 -9.53 2.52 11.88
C ASP A 50 -9.02 1.12 11.49
N ASN A 51 -9.27 0.66 10.25
CA ASN A 51 -8.92 -0.70 9.80
C ASN A 51 -7.45 -0.90 9.39
N LEU A 52 -6.55 0.08 9.56
CA LEU A 52 -5.15 -0.02 9.12
C LEU A 52 -4.42 -1.23 9.73
N GLU A 53 -4.78 -1.60 10.95
CA GLU A 53 -4.28 -2.78 11.66
C GLU A 53 -4.70 -4.10 11.01
N THR A 54 -5.83 -4.13 10.31
CA THR A 54 -6.28 -5.29 9.53
C THR A 54 -5.63 -5.37 8.14
N LEU A 55 -5.08 -4.25 7.65
CA LEU A 55 -4.38 -4.16 6.38
C LEU A 55 -2.92 -4.62 6.53
N ARG A 56 -2.57 -5.70 5.85
CA ARG A 56 -1.19 -6.18 5.75
C ARG A 56 -0.69 -5.98 4.33
N LEU A 57 0.45 -5.31 4.21
CA LEU A 57 1.16 -5.18 2.94
C LEU A 57 2.27 -6.22 2.90
N ILE A 58 2.35 -6.94 1.80
CA ILE A 58 3.33 -7.98 1.56
C ILE A 58 4.08 -7.63 0.27
N PHE A 59 5.39 -7.59 0.36
CA PHE A 59 6.28 -7.34 -0.77
C PHE A 59 7.36 -8.41 -0.79
N THR A 60 7.55 -9.08 -1.94
CA THR A 60 8.52 -10.19 -2.07
C THR A 60 8.45 -11.18 -0.89
N ASP A 61 7.24 -11.63 -0.56
CA ASP A 61 6.99 -12.58 0.54
C ASP A 61 7.31 -12.05 1.95
N LYS A 62 7.72 -10.78 2.09
CA LYS A 62 7.97 -10.11 3.37
C LYS A 62 6.81 -9.19 3.71
N GLN A 63 6.30 -9.33 4.94
CA GLN A 63 5.37 -8.36 5.48
C GLN A 63 6.11 -7.05 5.75
N LEU A 64 5.55 -5.95 5.25
CA LEU A 64 6.08 -4.61 5.47
C LEU A 64 5.68 -4.11 6.86
N GLU A 65 6.65 -3.58 7.61
CA GLU A 65 6.43 -2.94 8.91
C GLU A 65 6.12 -1.45 8.76
N ASP A 66 5.16 -0.97 9.52
CA ASP A 66 4.64 0.41 9.48
C ASP A 66 5.72 1.47 9.75
N SER A 67 6.67 1.15 10.62
CA SER A 67 7.81 2.02 10.99
C SER A 67 8.93 2.04 9.96
N SER A 68 8.90 1.15 8.97
CA SER A 68 9.93 1.07 7.93
C SER A 68 9.58 1.94 6.72
N VAL A 69 10.61 2.44 6.03
CA VAL A 69 10.46 3.19 4.78
C VAL A 69 10.41 2.26 3.56
N LEU A 70 9.70 2.68 2.51
CA LEU A 70 9.55 1.90 1.28
C LEU A 70 10.92 1.57 0.65
N SER A 71 11.83 2.55 0.66
CA SER A 71 13.19 2.41 0.12
C SER A 71 14.01 1.32 0.82
N SER A 72 13.80 1.12 2.13
CA SER A 72 14.52 0.10 2.92
C SER A 72 14.25 -1.32 2.43
N TYR A 73 13.05 -1.57 1.90
CA TYR A 73 12.68 -2.85 1.30
C TYR A 73 13.05 -2.95 -0.19
N GLY A 74 13.60 -1.90 -0.80
CA GLY A 74 13.86 -1.82 -2.23
C GLY A 74 12.62 -1.57 -3.09
N ILE A 75 11.55 -1.03 -2.49
CA ILE A 75 10.32 -0.67 -3.21
C ILE A 75 10.60 0.57 -4.05
N GLN A 76 10.45 0.42 -5.36
CA GLN A 76 10.65 1.47 -6.38
C GLN A 76 9.34 1.79 -7.12
N ASN A 77 9.38 2.75 -8.03
CA ASN A 77 8.24 3.04 -8.90
C ASN A 77 7.80 1.77 -9.64
N GLN A 78 6.49 1.62 -9.82
CA GLN A 78 5.85 0.45 -10.43
C GLN A 78 6.08 -0.88 -9.70
N SER A 79 6.58 -0.84 -8.45
CA SER A 79 6.64 -2.05 -7.63
C SER A 79 5.25 -2.60 -7.36
N VAL A 80 5.17 -3.92 -7.27
CA VAL A 80 3.93 -4.65 -7.03
C VAL A 80 3.89 -5.09 -5.57
N ILE A 81 2.91 -4.61 -4.82
CA ILE A 81 2.70 -4.92 -3.41
C ILE A 81 1.38 -5.66 -3.29
N GLN A 82 1.38 -6.78 -2.56
CA GLN A 82 0.18 -7.55 -2.30
C GLN A 82 -0.49 -7.00 -1.03
N LEU A 83 -1.76 -6.62 -1.15
CA LEU A 83 -2.59 -6.23 -0.01
C LEU A 83 -3.38 -7.43 0.46
N VAL A 84 -3.22 -7.78 1.73
CA VAL A 84 -4.00 -8.79 2.42
C VAL A 84 -4.78 -8.11 3.52
N MET A 85 -6.11 -8.20 3.46
CA MET A 85 -6.98 -7.72 4.52
C MET A 85 -7.41 -8.91 5.38
N ARG A 86 -7.30 -8.78 6.70
CA ARG A 86 -7.95 -9.71 7.61
C ARG A 86 -9.39 -9.25 7.81
N VAL A 87 -10.33 -9.89 7.12
CA VAL A 87 -11.76 -9.61 7.31
C VAL A 87 -12.21 -10.16 8.68
N PRO A 88 -12.64 -9.32 9.65
CA PRO A 88 -13.30 -9.81 10.85
C PRO A 88 -14.73 -10.22 10.49
N GLY A 89 -14.95 -11.51 10.25
CA GLY A 89 -16.29 -12.10 10.16
C GLY A 89 -17.10 -11.77 8.90
N GLY A 90 -17.09 -12.69 7.93
CA GLY A 90 -18.21 -12.94 7.02
C GLY A 90 -18.80 -11.75 6.26
N TRP A 91 -18.10 -11.23 5.25
CA TRP A 91 -18.78 -10.56 4.14
C TRP A 91 -19.27 -11.62 3.15
N GLY A 92 -20.33 -12.29 3.55
CA GLY A 92 -21.12 -13.19 2.72
C GLY A 92 -22.59 -12.81 2.85
N HIS A 93 -23.10 -12.19 1.78
CA HIS A 93 -24.51 -12.01 1.38
C HIS A 93 -25.49 -11.37 2.38
#